data_AF-A0A433A1J0-F1
#
_entry.id   AF-A0A433A1J0-F1
#
_cell.length_a   1.000
_cell.length_b   1.000
_cell.length_c   1.000
_cell.angle_alpha   90.00
_cell.angle_beta   90.00
_cell.angle_gamma   90.00
#
_symmetry.space_group_name_H-M   'P 1'
#
loop_
_entity.id
_entity.type
_entity.pdbx_description
1 polymer ?
#
loop_
_entity_poly.entity_id
_entity_poly.type
_entity_poly.pdbx_seq_one_letter_code
_entity_poly.pdbx_strand_id
1 'polypeptide(L)'
;MGISPKKLEKTFEEYNEIAAGKRKDPWGKKFFQNVPIKMTDDFYVALMQPVLHYTMGGVEITAAAEINSTSGKPIPGLFAAGEMCGGVHGANRLGGSSLLGCVVFGRVAGDSAARHLFSRLVNSTQVAQQRLGNIASHVSGNNVKVTVEVSFDGQGGAPAAPAGQARPAQADAAPVAAAEPKKQAGEYSLDDVAKHNTENDCWVVVNGRVLDVTTFLPDHPGGKKSILLYAGRDASEEFNMLHKPEVVDKYAPSAVIGTLKK
;
A
#
# COMPACT_ATOMS: atom_id res chain seq x y z
N MET A 1 -9.17 0.31 -38.05
CA MET A 1 -9.43 1.33 -37.02
C MET A 1 -10.69 2.17 -37.26
N GLY A 2 -11.22 2.27 -38.49
CA GLY A 2 -12.40 3.11 -38.75
C GLY A 2 -12.17 4.62 -38.61
N ILE A 3 -10.92 5.07 -38.64
CA ILE A 3 -10.51 6.48 -38.50
C ILE A 3 -9.90 6.91 -39.83
N SER A 4 -10.34 8.07 -40.35
CA SER A 4 -9.79 8.62 -41.60
C SER A 4 -8.34 9.10 -41.40
N PRO A 5 -7.44 8.95 -42.39
CA PRO A 5 -6.05 9.40 -42.30
C PRO A 5 -5.89 10.86 -41.90
N LYS A 6 -6.70 11.77 -42.48
CA LYS A 6 -6.71 13.20 -42.16
C LYS A 6 -7.01 13.50 -40.68
N LYS A 7 -7.88 12.70 -40.07
CA LYS A 7 -8.21 12.83 -38.63
C LYS A 7 -7.04 12.37 -37.77
N LEU A 8 -6.39 11.27 -38.14
CA LEU A 8 -5.23 10.75 -37.44
C LEU A 8 -4.03 11.71 -37.52
N GLU A 9 -3.75 12.22 -38.72
CA GLU A 9 -2.70 13.21 -38.98
C GLU A 9 -2.89 14.45 -38.11
N LYS A 10 -4.09 15.03 -38.12
CA LYS A 10 -4.43 16.16 -37.24
C LYS A 10 -4.21 15.83 -35.76
N THR A 11 -4.60 14.64 -35.31
CA THR A 11 -4.39 14.21 -33.92
C THR A 11 -2.91 14.10 -33.59
N PHE A 12 -2.07 13.59 -34.48
CA PHE A 12 -0.62 13.52 -34.28
C PHE A 12 0.02 14.92 -34.23
N GLU A 13 -0.38 15.82 -35.12
CA GLU A 13 0.06 17.22 -35.11
C GLU A 13 -0.29 17.90 -33.77
N GLU A 14 -1.56 17.82 -33.35
CA GLU A 14 -2.01 18.39 -32.07
C GLU A 14 -1.28 17.77 -30.87
N TYR A 15 -1.09 16.45 -30.87
CA TYR A 15 -0.35 15.75 -29.81
C TYR A 15 1.12 16.20 -29.74
N ASN A 16 1.77 16.40 -30.89
CA ASN A 16 3.14 16.90 -30.96
C ASN A 16 3.26 18.36 -30.48
N GLU A 17 2.29 19.23 -30.81
CA GLU A 17 2.25 20.61 -30.31
C GLU A 17 2.07 20.67 -28.80
N ILE A 18 1.18 19.85 -28.26
CA ILE A 18 0.96 19.74 -26.81
C ILE A 18 2.24 19.23 -26.13
N ALA A 19 2.85 18.17 -26.65
CA ALA A 19 4.08 17.61 -26.11
C ALA A 19 5.25 18.62 -26.16
N ALA A 20 5.28 19.49 -27.16
CA ALA A 20 6.26 20.58 -27.29
C ALA A 20 5.94 21.82 -26.42
N GLY A 21 4.86 21.78 -25.63
CA GLY A 21 4.45 22.89 -24.77
C GLY A 21 3.84 24.08 -25.50
N LYS A 22 3.55 23.95 -26.81
CA LYS A 22 2.95 25.02 -27.62
C LYS A 22 1.45 25.18 -27.37
N ARG A 23 0.82 24.13 -26.83
CA ARG A 23 -0.61 24.07 -26.52
C ARG A 23 -0.82 23.33 -25.21
N LYS A 24 -1.81 23.75 -24.42
CA LYS A 24 -2.20 23.04 -23.19
C LYS A 24 -2.97 21.76 -23.54
N ASP A 25 -2.63 20.65 -22.88
CA ASP A 25 -3.37 19.41 -23.02
C ASP A 25 -4.79 19.53 -22.42
N PRO A 26 -5.85 19.23 -23.17
CA PRO A 26 -7.22 19.38 -22.68
C PRO A 26 -7.63 18.33 -21.63
N TRP A 27 -6.86 17.25 -21.47
CA TRP A 27 -7.09 16.18 -20.49
C TRP A 27 -6.09 16.19 -19.34
N GLY A 28 -5.21 17.19 -19.27
CA GLY A 28 -4.23 17.34 -18.21
C GLY A 28 -3.05 16.36 -18.29
N LYS A 29 -2.79 15.72 -19.44
CA LYS A 29 -1.60 14.88 -19.64
C LYS A 29 -0.33 15.73 -19.50
N LYS A 30 0.55 15.33 -18.57
CA LYS A 30 1.78 16.06 -18.24
C LYS A 30 3.03 15.47 -18.90
N PHE A 31 3.06 14.16 -19.15
CA PHE A 31 4.25 13.46 -19.68
C PHE A 31 3.99 12.90 -21.06
N PHE A 32 4.90 13.16 -21.97
CA PHE A 32 4.85 12.73 -23.36
C PHE A 32 6.14 11.96 -23.66
N GLN A 33 6.01 10.79 -24.26
CA GLN A 33 7.13 9.93 -24.67
C GLN A 33 6.95 9.61 -26.16
N ASN A 34 8.06 9.30 -26.84
CA ASN A 34 8.07 8.89 -28.25
C ASN A 34 7.45 9.95 -29.19
N VAL A 35 7.76 11.22 -28.95
CA VAL A 35 7.40 12.36 -29.81
C VAL A 35 8.66 12.91 -30.51
N PRO A 36 8.54 13.51 -31.71
CA PRO A 36 7.32 13.70 -32.47
C PRO A 36 6.84 12.42 -33.18
N ILE A 37 5.52 12.23 -33.24
CA ILE A 37 4.87 11.14 -33.98
C ILE A 37 4.63 11.60 -35.42
N LYS A 38 5.01 10.78 -36.42
CA LYS A 38 4.81 11.11 -37.85
C LYS A 38 3.92 10.08 -38.53
N MET A 39 3.08 10.52 -39.46
CA MET A 39 2.20 9.61 -40.23
C MET A 39 2.95 8.52 -41.02
N THR A 40 4.24 8.70 -41.26
CA THR A 40 5.13 7.76 -41.96
C THR A 40 5.74 6.68 -41.05
N ASP A 41 5.52 6.75 -39.74
CA ASP A 41 6.07 5.77 -38.80
C ASP A 41 5.28 4.46 -38.85
N ASP A 42 5.86 3.39 -38.30
CA ASP A 42 5.19 2.11 -38.15
C ASP A 42 4.30 2.10 -36.90
N PHE A 43 3.01 1.80 -37.08
CA PHE A 43 2.02 1.83 -36.01
C PHE A 43 1.42 0.46 -35.72
N TYR A 44 1.37 0.14 -34.44
CA TYR A 44 0.63 -1.01 -33.92
C TYR A 44 -0.66 -0.52 -33.26
N VAL A 45 -1.77 -1.19 -33.57
CA VAL A 45 -3.09 -0.75 -33.12
C VAL A 45 -3.79 -1.90 -32.42
N ALA A 46 -4.21 -1.66 -31.19
CA ALA A 46 -5.05 -2.57 -30.41
C ALA A 46 -6.39 -1.90 -30.08
N LEU A 47 -7.49 -2.64 -30.23
CA LEU A 47 -8.80 -2.22 -29.76
C LEU A 47 -8.94 -2.62 -28.29
N MET A 48 -9.19 -1.66 -27.42
CA MET A 48 -9.25 -1.86 -25.97
C MET A 48 -10.68 -1.67 -25.47
N GLN A 49 -11.11 -2.53 -24.54
CA GLN A 49 -12.37 -2.39 -23.80
C GLN A 49 -12.14 -2.69 -22.31
N PRO A 50 -12.89 -2.07 -21.39
CA PRO A 50 -12.84 -2.42 -19.98
C PRO A 50 -13.31 -3.87 -19.76
N VAL A 51 -12.61 -4.60 -18.92
CA VAL A 51 -12.98 -5.94 -18.46
C VAL A 51 -12.84 -5.98 -16.95
N LEU A 52 -13.66 -6.80 -16.28
CA LEU A 52 -13.52 -7.05 -14.85
C LEU A 52 -12.10 -7.59 -14.58
N HIS A 53 -11.38 -6.94 -13.68
CA HIS A 53 -9.95 -7.19 -13.48
C HIS A 53 -9.61 -7.72 -12.08
N TYR A 54 -10.22 -7.15 -11.04
CA TYR A 54 -9.87 -7.47 -9.66
C TYR A 54 -11.04 -7.20 -8.71
N THR A 55 -11.24 -8.06 -7.71
CA THR A 55 -12.21 -7.85 -6.63
C THR A 55 -11.49 -7.50 -5.34
N MET A 56 -11.54 -6.22 -4.93
CA MET A 56 -10.85 -5.74 -3.72
C MET A 56 -11.50 -6.20 -2.41
N GLY A 57 -12.78 -6.59 -2.44
CA GLY A 57 -13.47 -7.17 -1.29
C GLY A 57 -13.09 -8.64 -1.09
N GLY A 58 -13.50 -9.22 0.03
CA GLY A 58 -13.20 -10.61 0.35
C GLY A 58 -13.44 -10.92 1.83
N VAL A 59 -12.93 -12.06 2.29
CA VAL A 59 -12.97 -12.43 3.71
C VAL A 59 -12.12 -11.46 4.51
N GLU A 60 -12.64 -11.01 5.65
CA GLU A 60 -11.87 -10.16 6.56
C GLU A 60 -10.80 -10.99 7.25
N ILE A 61 -9.58 -10.47 7.28
CA ILE A 61 -8.43 -11.13 7.90
C ILE A 61 -7.73 -10.23 8.91
N THR A 62 -7.11 -10.83 9.92
CA THR A 62 -6.17 -10.14 10.80
C THR A 62 -4.82 -9.93 10.12
N ALA A 63 -3.94 -9.14 10.74
CA ALA A 63 -2.54 -9.01 10.32
C ALA A 63 -1.76 -10.35 10.36
N ALA A 64 -2.25 -11.35 11.10
CA ALA A 64 -1.71 -12.71 11.14
C ALA A 64 -2.32 -13.63 10.07
N ALA A 65 -3.13 -13.09 9.16
CA ALA A 65 -3.85 -13.79 8.10
C ALA A 65 -4.92 -14.78 8.61
N GLU A 66 -5.40 -14.62 9.84
CA GLU A 66 -6.52 -15.39 10.39
C GLU A 66 -7.85 -14.82 9.86
N ILE A 67 -8.79 -15.69 9.48
CA ILE A 67 -10.11 -15.24 9.03
C ILE A 67 -10.95 -14.81 10.25
N ASN A 68 -11.54 -13.63 10.17
CA ASN A 68 -12.52 -13.15 11.15
C ASN A 68 -13.89 -13.81 10.93
N SER A 69 -14.53 -14.22 12.02
CA SER A 69 -15.95 -14.58 12.05
C SER A 69 -16.83 -13.35 11.87
N THR A 70 -18.14 -13.57 11.67
CA THR A 70 -19.15 -12.49 11.64
C THR A 70 -19.22 -11.66 12.94
N SER A 71 -18.62 -12.16 14.04
CA SER A 71 -18.48 -11.43 15.30
C SER A 71 -17.23 -10.54 15.38
N GLY A 72 -16.43 -10.49 14.31
CA GLY A 72 -15.15 -9.75 14.26
C GLY A 72 -13.99 -10.46 14.98
N LYS A 73 -14.18 -11.70 15.46
CA LYS A 73 -13.15 -12.48 16.15
C LYS A 73 -12.49 -13.51 15.22
N PRO A 74 -11.18 -13.74 15.32
CA PRO A 74 -10.49 -14.77 14.54
C PRO A 74 -11.07 -16.16 14.76
N ILE A 75 -11.24 -16.93 13.68
CA ILE A 75 -11.66 -18.33 13.71
C ILE A 75 -10.41 -19.19 13.90
N PRO A 76 -10.28 -19.93 15.03
CA PRO A 76 -9.07 -20.67 15.33
C PRO A 76 -8.74 -21.72 14.26
N GLY A 77 -7.53 -21.64 13.70
CA GLY A 77 -7.03 -22.60 12.72
C GLY A 77 -7.46 -22.32 11.27
N LEU A 78 -8.15 -21.21 11.01
CA LEU A 78 -8.59 -20.84 9.67
C LEU A 78 -7.86 -19.57 9.18
N PHE A 79 -7.16 -19.70 8.05
CA PHE A 79 -6.31 -18.65 7.49
C PHE A 79 -6.63 -18.42 6.01
N ALA A 80 -6.34 -17.23 5.51
CA ALA A 80 -6.55 -16.85 4.11
C ALA A 80 -5.47 -15.90 3.61
N ALA A 81 -5.19 -15.95 2.30
CA ALA A 81 -4.23 -15.07 1.65
C ALA A 81 -4.61 -14.78 0.19
N GLY A 82 -4.13 -13.65 -0.34
CA GLY A 82 -4.33 -13.25 -1.73
C GLY A 82 -5.67 -12.55 -1.98
N GLU A 83 -6.18 -12.64 -3.20
CA GLU A 83 -7.38 -11.93 -3.66
C GLU A 83 -8.67 -12.40 -2.96
N MET A 84 -8.66 -13.55 -2.28
CA MET A 84 -9.79 -13.95 -1.43
C MET A 84 -9.98 -13.01 -0.23
N CYS A 85 -8.95 -12.26 0.17
CA CYS A 85 -8.94 -11.42 1.37
C CYS A 85 -9.39 -9.99 1.05
N GLY A 86 -10.30 -9.48 1.88
CA GLY A 86 -10.76 -8.10 1.83
C GLY A 86 -9.89 -7.13 2.63
N GLY A 87 -10.06 -5.83 2.39
CA GLY A 87 -9.48 -4.76 3.21
C GLY A 87 -8.07 -4.30 2.81
N VAL A 88 -7.25 -5.18 2.24
CA VAL A 88 -5.85 -4.87 1.86
C VAL A 88 -5.75 -3.73 0.83
N HIS A 89 -6.70 -3.64 -0.09
CA HIS A 89 -6.67 -2.68 -1.19
C HIS A 89 -7.73 -1.58 -1.10
N GLY A 90 -8.57 -1.59 -0.06
CA GLY A 90 -9.67 -0.64 0.10
C GLY A 90 -10.57 -0.56 -1.14
N ALA A 91 -10.87 0.65 -1.59
CA ALA A 91 -11.79 0.88 -2.71
C ALA A 91 -11.15 0.72 -4.10
N ASN A 92 -9.82 0.76 -4.21
CA ASN A 92 -9.13 0.70 -5.48
C ASN A 92 -7.73 0.13 -5.32
N ARG A 93 -7.42 -0.91 -6.10
CA ARG A 93 -6.11 -1.55 -6.08
C ARG A 93 -5.12 -0.80 -6.97
N LEU A 94 -3.96 -0.45 -6.42
CA LEU A 94 -2.84 0.07 -7.21
C LEU A 94 -2.17 -1.01 -8.08
N GLY A 95 -1.75 -0.64 -9.29
CA GLY A 95 -0.98 -1.53 -10.16
C GLY A 95 0.26 -2.10 -9.45
N GLY A 96 0.56 -3.39 -9.65
CA GLY A 96 1.70 -4.05 -9.01
C GLY A 96 1.48 -4.57 -7.58
N SER A 97 0.46 -4.10 -6.84
CA SER A 97 0.28 -4.50 -5.42
C SER A 97 -0.33 -5.89 -5.21
N SER A 98 -1.05 -6.45 -6.20
CA SER A 98 -1.76 -7.74 -6.04
C SER A 98 -0.80 -8.93 -5.86
N LEU A 99 0.17 -9.07 -6.77
CA LEU A 99 1.16 -10.16 -6.70
C LEU A 99 1.97 -10.09 -5.41
N LEU A 100 2.33 -8.88 -4.98
CA LEU A 100 2.99 -8.66 -3.70
C LEU A 100 2.09 -9.08 -2.53
N GLY A 101 0.80 -8.74 -2.58
CA GLY A 101 -0.21 -9.20 -1.62
C GLY A 101 -0.24 -10.72 -1.49
N CYS A 102 -0.27 -11.45 -2.61
CA CYS A 102 -0.25 -12.92 -2.60
C CYS A 102 1.02 -13.47 -1.93
N VAL A 103 2.20 -12.94 -2.26
CA VAL A 103 3.47 -13.45 -1.71
C VAL A 103 3.60 -13.13 -0.22
N VAL A 104 3.30 -11.89 0.18
CA VAL A 104 3.45 -11.46 1.58
C VAL A 104 2.43 -12.16 2.46
N PHE A 105 1.13 -12.07 2.14
CA PHE A 105 0.10 -12.69 2.97
C PHE A 105 0.12 -14.21 2.88
N GLY A 106 0.59 -14.79 1.76
CA GLY A 106 0.81 -16.23 1.66
C GLY A 106 1.87 -16.72 2.65
N ARG A 107 3.00 -16.00 2.79
CA ARG A 107 4.03 -16.31 3.80
C ARG A 107 3.52 -16.14 5.22
N VAL A 108 2.80 -15.04 5.49
CA VAL A 108 2.22 -14.78 6.82
C VAL A 108 1.22 -15.88 7.19
N ALA A 109 0.31 -16.26 6.27
CA ALA A 109 -0.65 -17.32 6.51
C ALA A 109 0.02 -18.67 6.78
N GLY A 110 1.07 -19.02 6.00
CA GLY A 110 1.85 -20.24 6.23
C GLY A 110 2.52 -20.27 7.61
N ASP A 111 3.20 -19.19 7.99
CA ASP A 111 3.86 -19.07 9.29
C ASP A 111 2.86 -19.14 10.46
N SER A 112 1.73 -18.45 10.35
CA SER A 112 0.68 -18.45 11.37
C SER A 112 0.01 -19.81 11.49
N ALA A 113 -0.28 -20.47 10.38
CA ALA A 113 -0.86 -21.82 10.37
C ALA A 113 0.10 -22.85 11.00
N ALA A 114 1.39 -22.79 10.67
CA ALA A 114 2.40 -23.65 11.28
C ALA A 114 2.49 -23.42 12.79
N ARG A 115 2.57 -22.15 13.25
CA ARG A 115 2.56 -21.81 14.69
C ARG A 115 1.31 -22.32 15.41
N HIS A 116 0.14 -22.21 14.78
CA HIS A 116 -1.11 -22.73 15.34
C HIS A 116 -1.05 -24.25 15.55
N LEU A 117 -0.57 -24.99 14.55
CA LEU A 117 -0.39 -26.45 14.65
C LEU A 117 0.63 -26.84 15.73
N PHE A 118 1.77 -26.15 15.80
CA PHE A 118 2.77 -26.41 16.84
C PHE A 118 2.23 -26.13 18.24
N SER A 119 1.53 -25.02 18.45
CA SER A 119 0.91 -24.70 19.73
C SER A 119 -0.10 -25.78 20.15
N ARG A 120 -0.93 -26.27 19.21
CA ARG A 120 -1.85 -27.39 19.44
C ARG A 120 -1.12 -28.66 19.84
N LEU A 121 -0.04 -29.01 19.14
CA LEU A 121 0.77 -30.19 19.44
C LEU A 121 1.34 -30.11 20.86
N VAL A 122 2.03 -29.02 21.20
CA VAL A 122 2.65 -28.81 22.52
C VAL A 122 1.62 -28.86 23.65
N ASN A 123 0.47 -28.21 23.47
CA ASN A 123 -0.60 -28.23 24.46
C ASN A 123 -1.25 -29.62 24.59
N SER A 124 -1.38 -30.36 23.49
CA SER A 124 -1.90 -31.73 23.52
C SER A 124 -0.97 -32.69 24.26
N THR A 125 0.35 -32.51 24.14
CA THR A 125 1.35 -33.28 24.92
C THR A 125 1.28 -33.01 26.41
N GLN A 126 0.99 -31.78 26.85
CA GLN A 126 0.78 -31.49 28.27
C GLN A 126 -0.46 -32.19 28.83
N VAL A 127 -1.58 -32.18 28.10
CA VAL A 127 -2.79 -32.90 28.52
C VAL A 127 -2.56 -34.41 28.53
N ALA A 128 -1.86 -34.94 27.53
CA ALA A 128 -1.49 -36.36 27.48
C ALA A 128 -0.57 -36.74 28.64
N GLN A 129 0.45 -35.92 28.96
CA GLN A 129 1.32 -36.11 30.12
C GLN A 129 0.56 -36.06 31.44
N GLN A 130 -0.36 -35.10 31.62
CA GLN A 130 -1.19 -35.02 32.83
C GLN A 130 -2.10 -36.24 32.98
N ARG A 131 -2.74 -36.70 31.90
CA ARG A 131 -3.58 -37.91 31.92
C ARG A 131 -2.77 -39.17 32.21
N LEU A 132 -1.59 -39.32 31.59
CA LEU A 132 -0.67 -40.42 31.87
C LEU A 132 -0.15 -40.39 33.30
N GLY A 133 0.16 -39.21 33.84
CA GLY A 133 0.55 -39.05 35.25
C GLY A 133 -0.56 -39.50 36.21
N ASN A 134 -1.81 -39.12 35.93
CA ASN A 134 -2.96 -39.53 36.73
C ASN A 134 -3.24 -41.05 36.65
N ILE A 135 -3.00 -41.69 35.50
CA ILE A 135 -3.14 -43.15 35.35
C ILE A 135 -1.97 -43.86 36.04
N ALA A 136 -0.75 -43.36 35.88
CA ALA A 136 0.45 -43.92 36.51
C ALA A 136 0.36 -43.92 38.04
N SER A 137 -0.23 -42.87 38.63
CA SER A 137 -0.47 -42.80 40.08
C SER A 137 -1.48 -43.83 40.57
N HIS A 138 -2.46 -44.21 39.74
CA HIS A 138 -3.48 -45.21 40.08
C HIS A 138 -3.01 -46.65 39.85
N VAL A 139 -2.12 -46.90 38.89
CA VAL A 139 -1.75 -48.25 38.45
C VAL A 139 -0.45 -48.75 39.06
N SER A 140 0.54 -47.89 39.32
CA SER A 140 1.91 -48.36 39.62
C SER A 140 2.47 -47.93 40.98
N GLY A 141 1.87 -46.94 41.66
CA GLY A 141 2.43 -46.37 42.91
C GLY A 141 3.80 -45.71 42.76
N ASN A 142 4.38 -45.67 41.55
CA ASN A 142 5.71 -45.14 41.26
C ASN A 142 5.63 -43.90 40.36
N ASN A 143 6.59 -43.00 40.53
CA ASN A 143 6.74 -41.81 39.69
C ASN A 143 7.16 -42.20 38.27
N VAL A 144 6.26 -42.08 37.30
CA VAL A 144 6.56 -42.29 35.88
C VAL A 144 7.03 -40.97 35.26
N LYS A 145 8.29 -40.93 34.81
CA LYS A 145 8.86 -39.81 34.04
C LYS A 145 8.63 -40.06 32.55
N VAL A 146 7.81 -39.22 31.90
CA VAL A 146 7.54 -39.27 30.46
C VAL A 146 8.29 -38.14 29.76
N THR A 147 9.28 -38.48 28.92
CA THR A 147 9.98 -37.54 28.04
C THR A 147 9.39 -37.66 26.64
N VAL A 148 8.88 -36.57 26.08
CA VAL A 148 8.50 -36.50 24.66
C VAL A 148 9.60 -35.75 23.93
N GLU A 149 10.29 -36.43 23.03
CA GLU A 149 11.33 -35.86 22.18
C GLU A 149 10.76 -35.68 20.78
N VAL A 150 10.79 -34.45 20.27
CA VAL A 150 10.36 -34.13 18.91
C VAL A 150 11.60 -33.69 18.14
N SER A 151 12.13 -34.61 17.33
CA SER A 151 13.30 -34.38 16.48
C SER A 151 12.84 -33.98 15.08
N PHE A 152 13.39 -32.89 14.55
CA PHE A 152 13.18 -32.46 13.17
C PHE A 152 14.50 -32.58 12.41
N ASP A 153 14.58 -33.47 11.44
CA ASP A 153 15.78 -33.69 10.60
C ASP A 153 15.97 -32.62 9.51
N GLY A 154 15.22 -31.52 9.60
CA GLY A 154 15.29 -30.40 8.66
C GLY A 154 16.31 -29.37 9.11
N GLN A 155 17.25 -28.99 8.23
CA GLN A 155 18.05 -27.77 8.38
C GLN A 155 17.10 -26.59 8.56
N GLY A 156 16.87 -26.20 9.82
CA GLY A 156 16.04 -25.06 10.17
C GLY A 156 16.62 -23.81 9.54
N GLY A 157 15.99 -23.33 8.48
CA GLY A 157 16.17 -21.95 8.05
C GLY A 157 15.91 -21.05 9.25
N ALA A 158 16.87 -20.18 9.55
CA ALA A 158 16.85 -19.29 10.70
C ALA A 158 15.46 -18.64 10.89
N PRO A 159 14.99 -18.43 12.14
CA PRO A 159 13.78 -17.68 12.39
C PRO A 159 13.92 -16.33 11.67
N ALA A 160 13.02 -16.07 10.71
CA ALA A 160 12.93 -14.75 10.14
C ALA A 160 12.68 -13.78 11.29
N ALA A 161 13.58 -12.79 11.42
CA ALA A 161 13.45 -11.71 12.38
C ALA A 161 12.02 -11.16 12.36
N PRO A 162 11.49 -10.67 13.50
CA PRO A 162 10.19 -9.98 13.50
C PRO A 162 10.21 -8.99 12.35
N ALA A 163 9.23 -9.10 11.46
CA ALA A 163 9.12 -8.23 10.31
C ALA A 163 9.07 -6.79 10.83
N GLY A 164 10.20 -6.10 10.76
CA GLY A 164 10.20 -4.64 10.80
C GLY A 164 9.19 -4.22 9.75
N GLN A 165 8.25 -3.35 10.15
CA GLN A 165 7.18 -2.84 9.31
C GLN A 165 7.70 -2.66 7.89
N ALA A 166 7.16 -3.47 6.98
CA ALA A 166 7.64 -3.52 5.61
C ALA A 166 7.48 -2.12 5.02
N ARG A 167 8.63 -1.46 4.79
CA ARG A 167 8.67 -0.20 4.06
C ARG A 167 8.07 -0.49 2.67
N PRO A 168 7.01 0.22 2.25
CA PRO A 168 6.43 0.05 0.93
C PRO A 168 7.50 0.20 -0.15
N ALA A 169 7.42 -0.69 -1.14
CA ALA A 169 8.24 -0.61 -2.33
C ALA A 169 7.95 0.71 -3.04
N GLN A 170 9.00 1.52 -3.15
CA GLN A 170 8.94 2.82 -3.79
C GLN A 170 8.61 2.65 -5.28
N ALA A 171 7.48 3.21 -5.70
CA ALA A 171 7.18 3.38 -7.11
C ALA A 171 8.14 4.42 -7.69
N ASP A 172 8.94 4.03 -8.69
CA ASP A 172 9.69 4.96 -9.51
C ASP A 172 8.71 5.78 -10.35
N ALA A 173 8.30 6.92 -9.80
CA ALA A 173 7.49 7.89 -10.50
C ALA A 173 8.41 8.91 -11.22
N ALA A 174 8.10 9.21 -12.48
CA ALA A 174 8.86 10.07 -13.40
C ALA A 174 8.43 11.57 -13.30
N PRO A 175 9.25 12.54 -13.77
CA PRO A 175 9.39 13.89 -13.17
C PRO A 175 8.48 14.97 -13.76
N VAL A 176 7.95 15.85 -12.89
CA VAL A 176 7.14 17.05 -13.23
C VAL A 176 7.89 18.36 -12.90
N ALA A 177 7.87 19.33 -13.81
CA ALA A 177 8.00 20.79 -13.59
C ALA A 177 7.47 21.50 -14.86
N ALA A 178 6.89 22.72 -14.86
CA ALA A 178 7.06 23.92 -14.03
C ALA A 178 5.67 24.63 -13.82
N ALA A 179 5.30 25.16 -12.64
CA ALA A 179 5.69 26.36 -11.88
C ALA A 179 4.74 27.57 -12.10
N GLU A 180 3.90 27.84 -11.10
CA GLU A 180 3.09 29.06 -10.90
C GLU A 180 3.50 29.72 -9.55
N PRO A 181 3.18 31.02 -9.30
CA PRO A 181 4.03 31.93 -8.56
C PRO A 181 4.15 31.61 -7.06
N LYS A 182 5.38 31.76 -6.55
CA LYS A 182 5.74 31.53 -5.14
C LYS A 182 4.95 32.46 -4.20
N LYS A 183 4.08 31.88 -3.36
CA LYS A 183 3.64 32.53 -2.11
C LYS A 183 4.86 32.71 -1.21
N GLN A 184 4.94 33.84 -0.53
CA GLN A 184 6.00 34.19 0.43
C GLN A 184 6.09 33.10 1.51
N ALA A 185 7.29 32.54 1.73
CA ALA A 185 7.52 31.50 2.72
C ALA A 185 7.33 32.06 4.13
N GLY A 186 6.25 31.65 4.81
CA GLY A 186 5.93 32.04 6.18
C GLY A 186 6.38 30.99 7.21
N GLU A 187 6.47 31.39 8.48
CA GLU A 187 6.57 30.45 9.61
C GLU A 187 5.20 30.28 10.27
N TYR A 188 4.76 29.03 10.44
CA TYR A 188 3.43 28.67 10.94
C TYR A 188 3.52 27.79 12.19
N SER A 189 2.56 27.94 13.12
CA SER A 189 2.42 27.00 14.25
C SER A 189 1.55 25.80 13.88
N LEU A 190 1.57 24.72 14.68
CA LEU A 190 0.62 23.62 14.51
C LEU A 190 -0.84 24.08 14.68
N ASP A 191 -1.08 25.06 15.55
CA ASP A 191 -2.42 25.64 15.73
C ASP A 191 -2.89 26.42 14.48
N ASP A 192 -1.96 27.00 13.72
CA ASP A 192 -2.29 27.61 12.44
C ASP A 192 -2.67 26.54 11.41
N VAL A 193 -1.88 25.46 11.32
CA VAL A 193 -2.16 24.35 10.41
C VAL A 193 -3.50 23.68 10.75
N ALA A 194 -3.82 23.49 12.03
CA ALA A 194 -5.05 22.84 12.49
C ALA A 194 -6.35 23.53 12.06
N LYS A 195 -6.29 24.82 11.69
CA LYS A 195 -7.44 25.58 11.15
C LYS A 195 -7.80 25.15 9.73
N HIS A 196 -6.87 24.56 8.99
CA HIS A 196 -7.00 24.17 7.59
C HIS A 196 -7.17 22.65 7.47
N ASN A 197 -8.36 22.16 7.85
CA ASN A 197 -8.65 20.74 8.05
C ASN A 197 -9.81 20.18 7.19
N THR A 198 -10.16 20.85 6.09
CA THR A 198 -11.30 20.46 5.22
C THR A 198 -10.86 20.20 3.78
N GLU A 199 -11.70 19.55 2.96
CA GLU A 199 -11.35 19.26 1.56
C GLU A 199 -11.07 20.51 0.72
N ASN A 200 -11.71 21.64 1.03
CA ASN A 200 -11.53 22.89 0.31
C ASN A 200 -10.49 23.83 0.95
N ASP A 201 -9.90 23.40 2.07
CA ASP A 201 -8.89 24.15 2.82
C ASP A 201 -8.10 23.15 3.68
N CYS A 202 -7.07 22.54 3.07
CA CYS A 202 -6.36 21.39 3.62
C CYS A 202 -4.86 21.69 3.69
N TRP A 203 -4.35 21.88 4.90
CA TRP A 203 -2.91 21.98 5.14
C TRP A 203 -2.39 20.77 5.90
N VAL A 204 -1.14 20.40 5.63
CA VAL A 204 -0.44 19.31 6.34
C VAL A 204 0.99 19.73 6.63
N VAL A 205 1.57 19.19 7.70
CA VAL A 205 3.00 19.29 7.95
C VAL A 205 3.69 18.03 7.46
N VAL A 206 4.77 18.20 6.69
CA VAL A 206 5.65 17.11 6.26
C VAL A 206 7.10 17.53 6.49
N ASN A 207 7.79 16.81 7.38
CA ASN A 207 9.20 17.02 7.72
C ASN A 207 9.51 18.47 8.10
N GLY A 208 8.64 19.09 8.92
CA GLY A 208 8.78 20.48 9.36
C GLY A 208 8.46 21.54 8.31
N ARG A 209 7.97 21.15 7.13
CA ARG A 209 7.45 22.05 6.09
C ARG A 209 5.93 22.09 6.18
N VAL A 210 5.34 23.25 6.00
CA VAL A 210 3.89 23.42 5.94
C VAL A 210 3.46 23.49 4.49
N LEU A 211 2.53 22.61 4.11
CA LEU A 211 2.03 22.46 2.76
C LEU A 211 0.53 22.78 2.71
N ASP A 212 0.13 23.67 1.81
CA ASP A 212 -1.25 23.82 1.35
C ASP A 212 -1.47 22.85 0.18
N VAL A 213 -2.11 21.71 0.49
CA VAL A 213 -2.34 20.62 -0.46
C VAL A 213 -3.73 20.67 -1.09
N THR A 214 -4.52 21.71 -0.81
CA THR A 214 -5.92 21.86 -1.25
C THR A 214 -6.09 21.60 -2.75
N THR A 215 -5.25 22.23 -3.58
CA THR A 215 -5.31 22.08 -5.05
C THR A 215 -4.65 20.79 -5.55
N PHE A 216 -3.84 20.13 -4.71
CA PHE A 216 -3.14 18.89 -5.03
C PHE A 216 -3.95 17.63 -4.66
N LEU A 217 -4.94 17.73 -3.77
CA LEU A 217 -5.83 16.63 -3.38
C LEU A 217 -6.34 15.76 -4.55
N PRO A 218 -6.86 16.32 -5.67
CA PRO A 218 -7.32 15.49 -6.80
C PRO A 218 -6.19 14.81 -7.58
N ASP A 219 -4.97 15.36 -7.52
CA ASP A 219 -3.79 14.88 -8.24
C ASP A 219 -2.99 13.83 -7.44
N HIS A 220 -3.36 13.58 -6.17
CA HIS A 220 -2.64 12.63 -5.32
C HIS A 220 -2.83 11.17 -5.80
N PRO A 221 -1.76 10.44 -6.18
CA PRO A 221 -1.86 9.07 -6.71
C PRO A 221 -2.50 8.05 -5.75
N GLY A 222 -2.37 8.26 -4.43
CA GLY A 222 -3.04 7.44 -3.41
C GLY A 222 -4.52 7.78 -3.20
N GLY A 223 -5.03 8.81 -3.88
CA GLY A 223 -6.38 9.37 -3.72
C GLY A 223 -6.46 10.43 -2.63
N LYS A 224 -7.43 11.36 -2.78
CA LYS A 224 -7.63 12.50 -1.86
C LYS A 224 -7.82 12.10 -0.39
N LYS A 225 -8.51 10.97 -0.15
CA LYS A 225 -8.84 10.49 1.21
C LYS A 225 -7.60 10.18 2.05
N SER A 226 -6.50 9.76 1.43
CA SER A 226 -5.25 9.46 2.13
C SER A 226 -4.62 10.70 2.76
N ILE A 227 -4.72 11.85 2.08
CA ILE A 227 -4.22 13.13 2.62
C ILE A 227 -5.22 13.70 3.63
N LEU A 228 -6.53 13.61 3.32
CA LEU A 228 -7.59 14.16 4.19
C LEU A 228 -7.62 13.55 5.59
N LEU A 229 -7.12 12.32 5.78
CA LEU A 229 -6.98 11.71 7.10
C LEU A 229 -6.07 12.53 8.04
N TYR A 230 -5.17 13.32 7.47
CA TYR A 230 -4.19 14.15 8.18
C TYR A 230 -4.42 15.65 7.99
N ALA A 231 -5.57 16.06 7.47
CA ALA A 231 -5.88 17.47 7.27
C ALA A 231 -5.77 18.24 8.60
N GLY A 232 -4.97 19.31 8.58
CA GLY A 232 -4.66 20.13 9.74
C GLY A 232 -3.67 19.51 10.74
N ARG A 233 -2.90 18.49 10.34
CA ARG A 233 -1.99 17.76 11.25
C ARG A 233 -0.59 17.58 10.66
N ASP A 234 0.31 17.12 11.52
CA ASP A 234 1.60 16.58 11.09
C ASP A 234 1.42 15.16 10.55
N ALA A 235 1.84 14.96 9.30
CA ALA A 235 1.76 13.70 8.57
C ALA A 235 3.16 13.13 8.29
N SER A 236 4.20 13.64 8.93
CA SER A 236 5.60 13.31 8.60
C SER A 236 5.89 11.81 8.73
N GLU A 237 5.40 11.17 9.78
CA GLU A 237 5.63 9.75 10.02
C GLU A 237 5.02 8.90 8.90
N GLU A 238 3.72 9.06 8.63
CA GLU A 238 3.02 8.27 7.63
C GLU A 238 3.41 8.63 6.20
N PHE A 239 3.75 9.89 5.96
CA PHE A 239 4.34 10.31 4.69
C PHE A 239 5.66 9.55 4.45
N ASN A 240 6.58 9.55 5.42
CA ASN A 240 7.90 8.92 5.29
C ASN A 240 7.84 7.39 5.26
N MET A 241 6.78 6.79 5.79
CA MET A 241 6.52 5.37 5.59
C MET A 241 6.26 5.08 4.12
N LEU A 242 5.47 5.91 3.43
CA LEU A 242 4.99 5.66 2.07
C LEU A 242 5.82 6.31 0.95
N HIS A 243 6.55 7.37 1.28
CA HIS A 243 7.20 8.26 0.32
C HIS A 243 8.61 8.62 0.80
N LYS A 244 9.53 8.85 -0.15
CA LYS A 244 10.80 9.49 0.17
C LYS A 244 10.62 11.00 0.36
N PRO A 245 11.48 11.69 1.14
CA PRO A 245 11.40 13.13 1.37
C PRO A 245 11.36 13.98 0.09
N GLU A 246 12.04 13.54 -0.98
CA GLU A 246 12.15 14.30 -2.24
C GLU A 246 10.83 14.34 -3.05
N VAL A 247 9.85 13.52 -2.68
CA VAL A 247 8.57 13.42 -3.39
C VAL A 247 7.81 14.75 -3.35
N VAL A 248 7.87 15.49 -2.25
CA VAL A 248 7.21 16.82 -2.16
C VAL A 248 7.78 17.78 -3.19
N ASP A 249 9.11 17.89 -3.28
CA ASP A 249 9.76 18.82 -4.21
C ASP A 249 9.54 18.42 -5.68
N LYS A 250 9.35 17.13 -5.93
CA LYS A 250 9.10 16.61 -7.28
C LYS A 250 7.66 16.80 -7.74
N TYR A 251 6.67 16.58 -6.88
CA TYR A 251 5.26 16.52 -7.30
C TYR A 251 4.41 17.69 -6.84
N ALA A 252 4.78 18.35 -5.74
CA ALA A 252 4.03 19.44 -5.16
C ALA A 252 4.93 20.58 -4.65
N PRO A 253 5.92 21.07 -5.42
CA PRO A 253 6.82 22.11 -4.95
C PRO A 253 6.10 23.42 -4.64
N SER A 254 5.01 23.72 -5.35
CA SER A 254 4.16 24.90 -5.14
C SER A 254 3.23 24.79 -3.95
N ALA A 255 3.01 23.58 -3.40
CA ALA A 255 2.19 23.39 -2.21
C ALA A 255 2.90 23.86 -0.95
N VAL A 256 4.23 23.96 -0.97
CA VAL A 256 5.01 24.37 0.20
C VAL A 256 4.85 25.87 0.42
N ILE A 257 4.15 26.22 1.49
CA ILE A 257 3.86 27.61 1.87
C ILE A 257 4.78 28.14 2.96
N GLY A 258 5.52 27.26 3.65
CA GLY A 258 6.36 27.69 4.76
C GLY A 258 6.99 26.56 5.57
N THR A 259 7.47 26.92 6.76
CA THR A 259 8.07 26.01 7.74
C THR A 259 7.30 26.05 9.06
N LEU A 260 7.34 24.93 9.78
CA LEU A 260 6.76 24.84 11.12
C LEU A 260 7.67 25.57 12.12
N LYS A 261 7.09 26.42 12.97
CA LYS A 261 7.78 27.04 14.10
C LYS A 261 8.24 25.95 15.06
N LYS A 262 9.51 26.02 15.45
CA LYS A 262 10.09 25.15 16.49
C LYS A 262 9.66 25.58 17.88
#